data_AF-A0A7C9DYU7-F1
#
_entry.id   AF-A0A7C9DYU7-F1
#
_cell.length_a   1.000
_cell.length_b   1.000
_cell.length_c   1.000
_cell.angle_alpha   90.00
_cell.angle_beta   90.00
_cell.angle_gamma   90.00
#
_symmetry.space_group_name_H-M   'P 1'
#
loop_
_entity.id
_entity.type
_entity.pdbx_description
1 polymer ?
#
loop_
_entity_poly.entity_id
_entity_poly.type
_entity_poly.pdbx_seq_one_letter_code
_entity_poly.pdbx_strand_id
1 'polypeptide(L)'
;ANQRAVDCQLEHSRGPYGENIAEGYGEDFTGVDGVNLWIQEKSNYDYHSNSCVGGECLHYTQVVWRESVHLGCARVECQNGGFFVTCNYDPPGNYIGERPF
;
A
#
# COMPACT_ATOMS: atom_id res chain seq x y z
N ALA A 1 7.61 8.94 3.47
CA ALA A 1 8.19 9.14 2.12
C ALA A 1 9.63 9.64 2.16
N ASN A 2 9.93 10.89 2.57
CA ASN A 2 11.29 11.46 2.42
C ASN A 2 12.43 10.67 3.09
N GLN A 3 12.16 9.91 4.16
CA GLN A 3 13.15 9.01 4.77
C GLN A 3 13.65 7.92 3.80
N ARG A 4 12.86 7.57 2.79
CA ARG A 4 13.18 6.58 1.73
C ARG A 4 13.81 7.21 0.48
N ALA A 5 14.02 8.52 0.45
CA ALA A 5 14.66 9.18 -0.70
C ALA A 5 16.10 8.69 -0.94
N VAL A 6 16.76 8.10 0.06
CA VAL A 6 18.13 7.56 -0.09
C VAL A 6 18.12 6.18 -0.75
N ASP A 7 17.17 5.31 -0.40
CA ASP A 7 17.28 3.86 -0.67
C ASP A 7 16.05 3.21 -1.30
N CYS A 8 14.91 3.91 -1.35
CA CYS A 8 13.63 3.36 -1.80
C CYS A 8 13.16 2.11 -1.03
N GLN A 9 13.70 1.82 0.15
CA GLN A 9 13.40 0.58 0.85
C GLN A 9 11.92 0.46 1.20
N LEU A 10 11.36 -0.73 0.92
CA LEU A 10 10.00 -1.11 1.28
C LEU A 10 9.89 -1.44 2.78
N GLU A 11 10.14 -0.44 3.61
CA GLU A 11 10.07 -0.53 5.06
C GLU A 11 8.99 0.39 5.59
N HIS A 12 8.03 -0.20 6.30
CA HIS A 12 6.94 0.54 6.93
C HIS A 12 7.43 1.54 7.97
N SER A 13 6.75 2.69 8.06
CA SER A 13 7.10 3.78 8.98
C SER A 13 6.86 3.45 10.46
N ARG A 14 6.07 2.40 10.75
CA ARG A 14 5.59 2.05 12.10
C ARG A 14 4.84 3.19 12.81
N GLY A 15 4.24 4.09 12.02
CA GLY A 15 3.37 5.15 12.51
C GLY A 15 2.01 4.62 13.01
N PRO A 16 1.15 5.51 13.53
CA PRO A 16 -0.17 5.13 14.05
C PRO A 16 -1.23 4.84 12.95
N TYR A 17 -0.88 5.03 11.68
CA TYR A 17 -1.79 4.92 10.54
C TYR A 17 -1.64 3.58 9.84
N GLY A 18 -2.67 3.18 9.08
CA GLY A 18 -2.51 2.14 8.07
C GLY A 18 -1.54 2.63 7.00
N GLU A 19 -0.85 1.72 6.31
CA GLU A 19 0.18 2.12 5.35
C GLU A 19 0.33 1.09 4.23
N ASN A 20 0.24 1.57 2.99
CA ASN A 20 0.71 0.84 1.83
C ASN A 20 1.96 1.52 1.27
N ILE A 21 2.89 0.71 0.77
CA ILE A 21 4.15 1.16 0.17
C ILE A 21 4.36 0.42 -1.16
N ALA A 22 5.00 1.09 -2.11
CA ALA A 22 5.37 0.51 -3.39
C ALA A 22 6.66 1.15 -3.89
N GLU A 23 7.46 0.39 -4.62
CA GLU A 23 8.62 0.84 -5.34
C GLU A 23 8.44 0.48 -6.82
N GLY A 24 8.84 1.39 -7.69
CA GLY A 24 8.89 1.13 -9.13
C GLY A 24 10.03 1.88 -9.79
N TYR A 25 10.35 1.47 -11.02
CA TYR A 25 11.43 2.01 -11.82
C TYR A 25 10.89 2.51 -13.17
N GLY A 26 11.63 3.42 -13.81
CA GLY A 26 11.24 4.08 -15.06
C GLY A 26 10.76 5.51 -14.82
N GLU A 27 10.96 6.38 -15.81
CA GLU A 27 10.72 7.84 -15.70
C GLU A 27 9.27 8.19 -15.31
N ASP A 28 8.33 7.27 -15.57
CA ASP A 28 6.89 7.48 -15.42
C ASP A 28 6.26 6.68 -14.27
N PHE A 29 7.00 6.10 -13.31
CA PHE A 29 6.33 5.42 -12.19
C PHE A 29 5.57 6.43 -11.32
N THR A 30 4.24 6.41 -11.41
CA THR A 30 3.35 7.37 -10.76
C THR A 30 2.77 6.82 -9.46
N GLY A 31 2.10 7.67 -8.70
CA GLY A 31 1.26 7.22 -7.59
C GLY A 31 0.11 6.31 -8.05
N VAL A 32 -0.40 6.50 -9.27
CA VAL A 32 -1.46 5.64 -9.84
C VAL A 32 -0.94 4.23 -10.07
N ASP A 33 0.30 4.09 -10.56
CA ASP A 33 0.92 2.78 -10.76
C ASP A 33 1.11 2.04 -9.43
N GLY A 34 1.57 2.74 -8.40
CA GLY A 34 1.66 2.20 -7.03
C GLY A 34 0.31 1.70 -6.50
N VAL A 35 -0.75 2.50 -6.67
CA VAL A 35 -2.11 2.08 -6.28
C VAL A 35 -2.61 0.90 -7.11
N ASN A 36 -2.31 0.86 -8.40
CA ASN A 36 -2.68 -0.25 -9.28
C ASN A 36 -2.00 -1.56 -8.88
N LEU A 37 -0.77 -1.53 -8.37
CA LEU A 37 -0.11 -2.72 -7.81
C LEU A 37 -0.91 -3.26 -6.62
N TRP A 38 -1.29 -2.39 -5.68
CA TRP A 38 -2.09 -2.77 -4.52
C TRP A 38 -3.48 -3.28 -4.90
N ILE A 39 -4.15 -2.66 -5.87
CA ILE A 39 -5.48 -3.10 -6.33
C ILE A 39 -5.44 -4.45 -7.04
N GLN A 40 -4.38 -4.75 -7.80
CA GLN A 40 -4.24 -6.01 -8.52
C GLN A 40 -4.23 -7.23 -7.59
N GLU A 41 -3.82 -7.05 -6.34
CA GLU A 41 -3.87 -8.11 -5.32
C GLU A 41 -5.30 -8.60 -5.01
N LYS A 42 -6.33 -7.91 -5.50
CA LYS A 42 -7.72 -8.38 -5.46
C LYS A 42 -7.87 -9.82 -5.96
N SER A 43 -7.07 -10.24 -6.95
CA SER A 43 -7.11 -11.62 -7.47
C SER A 43 -6.73 -12.66 -6.42
N ASN A 44 -5.98 -12.26 -5.40
CA ASN A 44 -5.49 -13.12 -4.33
C ASN A 44 -6.38 -13.05 -3.08
N TYR A 45 -7.39 -12.18 -3.03
CA TYR A 45 -8.30 -12.11 -1.88
C TYR A 45 -9.52 -13.02 -2.07
N ASP A 46 -9.61 -14.06 -1.25
CA ASP A 46 -10.79 -14.93 -1.21
C ASP A 46 -11.85 -14.38 -0.26
N TYR A 47 -12.94 -13.86 -0.85
CA TYR A 47 -14.04 -13.26 -0.12
C TYR A 47 -14.76 -14.25 0.79
N HIS A 48 -14.78 -15.55 0.46
CA HIS A 48 -15.49 -16.52 1.28
C HIS A 48 -14.75 -16.74 2.60
N SER A 49 -13.47 -17.11 2.53
CA SER A 49 -12.61 -17.40 3.68
C SER A 49 -12.08 -16.17 4.40
N ASN A 50 -12.19 -14.97 3.82
CA ASN A 50 -11.57 -13.74 4.33
C ASN A 50 -10.04 -13.85 4.46
N SER A 51 -9.38 -14.41 3.44
CA SER A 51 -7.94 -14.66 3.50
C SER A 51 -7.26 -14.41 2.16
N CYS A 52 -5.96 -14.16 2.20
CA CYS A 52 -5.14 -14.13 1.00
C CYS A 52 -4.80 -15.55 0.54
N VAL A 53 -5.12 -15.88 -0.70
CA VAL A 53 -4.90 -17.18 -1.33
C VAL A 53 -4.03 -16.98 -2.56
N GLY A 54 -2.87 -17.65 -2.59
CA GLY A 54 -1.97 -17.63 -3.75
C GLY A 54 -1.09 -16.38 -3.88
N GLY A 55 -1.11 -15.47 -2.91
CA GLY A 55 -0.25 -14.28 -2.90
C GLY A 55 -0.60 -13.29 -1.79
N GLU A 56 -0.03 -12.09 -1.87
CA GLU A 56 -0.38 -10.97 -1.00
C GLU A 56 -1.73 -10.38 -1.40
N CYS A 57 -2.47 -9.88 -0.42
CA CYS A 57 -3.74 -9.18 -0.61
C CYS A 57 -4.00 -8.06 0.40
N LEU A 58 -3.06 -7.82 1.32
CA LEU A 58 -3.26 -6.89 2.43
C LEU A 58 -3.18 -5.44 1.98
N HIS A 59 -2.48 -5.14 0.89
CA HIS A 59 -2.53 -3.79 0.32
C HIS A 59 -3.90 -3.55 -0.30
N TYR A 60 -4.46 -4.53 -1.01
CA TYR A 60 -5.83 -4.45 -1.53
C TYR A 60 -6.84 -4.24 -0.41
N THR A 61 -6.83 -5.07 0.64
CA THR A 61 -7.82 -4.97 1.72
C THR A 61 -7.73 -3.64 2.47
N GLN A 62 -6.53 -3.04 2.60
CA GLN A 62 -6.39 -1.69 3.14
C GLN A 62 -6.99 -0.62 2.21
N VAL A 63 -6.82 -0.74 0.89
CA VAL A 63 -7.39 0.24 -0.07
C VAL A 63 -8.92 0.23 -0.01
N VAL A 64 -9.54 -0.94 0.17
CA VAL A 64 -11.00 -1.08 0.24
C VAL A 64 -11.54 -1.11 1.67
N TRP A 65 -10.73 -0.73 2.68
CA TRP A 65 -11.15 -0.77 4.08
C TRP A 65 -12.18 0.32 4.40
N ARG A 66 -13.40 -0.09 4.72
CA ARG A 66 -14.56 0.81 4.88
C ARG A 66 -14.38 1.88 5.95
N GLU A 67 -13.65 1.56 7.02
CA GLU A 67 -13.47 2.48 8.15
C GLU A 67 -12.32 3.46 7.91
N SER A 68 -11.46 3.23 6.90
CA SER A 68 -10.35 4.10 6.55
C SER A 68 -10.85 5.29 5.71
N VAL A 69 -11.36 6.32 6.38
CA VAL A 69 -12.05 7.47 5.74
C VAL A 69 -11.14 8.65 5.40
N HIS A 70 -9.93 8.69 5.97
CA HIS A 70 -8.92 9.69 5.62
C HIS A 70 -7.73 9.01 4.92
N LEU A 71 -7.20 9.71 3.92
CA LEU A 71 -6.09 9.23 3.09
C LEU A 71 -5.09 10.36 2.84
N GLY A 72 -3.81 10.04 2.97
CA GLY A 72 -2.71 10.92 2.56
C GLY A 72 -1.64 10.11 1.83
N CYS A 73 -1.21 10.57 0.66
CA CYS A 73 -0.22 9.87 -0.15
C CYS A 73 0.96 10.76 -0.51
N ALA A 74 2.10 10.13 -0.77
CA ALA A 74 3.31 10.79 -1.22
C ALA A 74 4.09 9.91 -2.19
N ARG A 75 4.79 10.55 -3.12
CA ARG A 75 5.75 9.94 -4.05
C ARG A 75 7.08 10.66 -3.91
N VAL A 76 8.17 9.91 -3.88
CA VAL A 76 9.53 10.46 -3.82
C VAL A 76 10.43 9.73 -4.80
N GLU A 77 11.27 10.49 -5.50
CA GLU A 77 12.37 9.94 -6.30
C GLU A 77 13.53 9.58 -5.37
N CYS A 78 14.06 8.38 -5.56
CA CYS A 78 15.14 7.84 -4.75
C CYS A 78 16.50 7.98 -5.44
N GLN A 79 17.57 8.05 -4.67
CA GLN A 79 18.94 8.15 -5.23
C GLN A 79 19.36 6.93 -6.05
N ASN A 80 18.70 5.78 -5.88
CA ASN A 80 18.90 4.58 -6.69
C ASN A 80 18.21 4.65 -8.08
N GLY A 81 17.54 5.76 -8.41
CA GLY A 81 16.80 5.95 -9.66
C GLY A 81 15.38 5.35 -9.67
N GLY A 82 14.94 4.79 -8.54
CA GLY A 82 13.57 4.32 -8.34
C GLY A 82 12.64 5.41 -7.81
N PHE A 83 11.36 5.08 -7.72
CA PHE A 83 10.33 5.89 -7.10
C PHE A 83 9.64 5.13 -5.99
N PHE A 84 9.58 5.74 -4.81
CA PHE A 84 8.85 5.22 -3.66
C PHE A 84 7.50 5.91 -3.54
N VAL A 85 6.44 5.13 -3.51
CA VAL A 85 5.05 5.59 -3.32
C VAL A 85 4.56 5.06 -1.97
N THR A 86 3.89 5.91 -1.21
CA THR A 86 3.24 5.51 0.03
C THR A 86 1.91 6.20 0.20
N CYS A 87 0.95 5.50 0.79
CA CYS A 87 -0.32 6.05 1.24
C CYS A 87 -0.58 5.63 2.68
N ASN A 88 -0.96 6.59 3.52
CA ASN A 88 -1.40 6.36 4.89
C ASN A 88 -2.92 6.48 5.01
N TYR A 89 -3.51 5.61 5.83
CA TYR A 89 -4.94 5.43 5.99
C TYR A 89 -5.33 5.63 7.46
N ASP A 90 -6.38 6.41 7.70
CA ASP A 90 -6.86 6.70 9.05
C ASP A 90 -8.40 6.65 9.14
N PRO A 91 -8.97 5.89 10.09
CA PRO A 91 -8.35 4.84 10.91
C PRO A 91 -7.59 3.75 10.12
N PRO A 92 -6.60 3.07 10.72
CA PRO A 92 -5.92 1.92 10.10
C PRO A 92 -6.90 0.78 9.83
N GLY A 93 -6.65 0.03 8.74
CA GLY A 93 -7.40 -1.17 8.41
C GLY A 93 -6.68 -2.47 8.78
N ASN A 94 -7.09 -3.56 8.13
CA ASN A 94 -6.47 -4.88 8.25
C ASN A 94 -6.46 -5.47 9.66
N TYR A 95 -7.49 -5.19 10.47
CA TYR A 95 -7.66 -5.85 11.76
C TYR A 95 -7.86 -7.36 11.60
N ILE A 96 -7.14 -8.15 12.41
CA ILE A 96 -7.15 -9.61 12.33
C ILE A 96 -8.57 -10.13 12.55
N GLY A 97 -9.09 -10.88 11.56
CA GLY A 97 -10.41 -11.50 11.61
C GLY A 97 -11.55 -10.59 11.14
N GLU A 98 -11.28 -9.31 10.88
CA GLU A 98 -12.27 -8.39 10.32
C GLU A 98 -12.27 -8.40 8.79
N ARG A 99 -13.39 -7.97 8.20
CA ARG A 99 -13.56 -7.85 6.75
C ARG A 99 -13.41 -6.39 6.35
N PRO A 100 -12.88 -6.12 5.13
CA PRO A 100 -12.65 -4.75 4.69
C PRO A 100 -13.95 -3.99 4.34
N PHE A 101 -15.12 -4.64 4.27
CA PHE A 101 -16.41 -4.06 3.89
C PHE A 101 -17.52 -4.35 4.91
#